data_AF-A0A1Y2HKL4-F1
#
_entry.id   AF-A0A1Y2HKL4-F1
#
_cell.length_a   1.000
_cell.length_b   1.000
_cell.length_c   1.000
_cell.angle_alpha   90.00
_cell.angle_beta   90.00
_cell.angle_gamma   90.00
#
_symmetry.space_group_name_H-M   'P 1'
#
loop_
_entity.id
_entity.type
_entity.pdbx_description
1 polymer ?
#
loop_
_entity_poly.entity_id
_entity_poly.type
_entity_poly.pdbx_seq_one_letter_code
_entity_poly.pdbx_strand_id
1 'polypeptide(L)'
;MPRSLSLSSYLHPFLTCRPSASSLASIPIASHAASASAAMMSTTASPTSEYLVVGLGNHGSPYTKTRHNVGQLVLEHLAERLNTPWVKCRGYDQATVSLAAVMHAIDKDKVHSWMPKRPKQPKTSPKAASKRAKAVSRNLADGCPVDSPPPAESADAEEEPPVQPLDPHSIHLRLVRLHSFMNLAGDKFRLALRDSSIAPTGFSKSLPDRPPVLVLHDHLDKPLGTLSFKASGSAGGHNGIRSIHATLKSERVERLQVGIGRPTDKAQVSEYVLQRFAPGEAMGVRERVAPVAWALVCEWVERVAREQDGVPVLCKVGLSDDE
;
A
#
# COMPACT_ATOMS: atom_id res chain seq x y z
N MET A 1 -18.58 -8.68 -68.04
CA MET A 1 -18.51 -7.48 -68.90
C MET A 1 -18.52 -6.24 -68.00
N PRO A 2 -17.54 -5.31 -68.10
CA PRO A 2 -17.27 -4.29 -67.08
C PRO A 2 -17.31 -2.83 -67.60
N ARG A 3 -17.05 -1.87 -66.69
CA ARG A 3 -16.37 -0.57 -66.93
C ARG A 3 -15.51 -0.30 -65.68
N SER A 4 -14.15 -0.30 -65.68
CA SER A 4 -13.19 0.66 -66.28
C SER A 4 -13.44 2.10 -65.83
N LEU A 5 -12.50 2.90 -65.31
CA LEU A 5 -11.09 3.26 -65.67
C LEU A 5 -10.39 3.85 -64.39
N SER A 6 -9.13 4.31 -64.29
CA SER A 6 -7.79 4.05 -64.90
C SER A 6 -6.73 4.88 -64.11
N LEU A 7 -5.43 4.57 -64.22
CA LEU A 7 -4.31 5.26 -63.53
C LEU A 7 -3.91 6.64 -64.12
N SER A 8 -3.26 7.50 -63.32
CA SER A 8 -1.87 8.02 -63.54
C SER A 8 -1.53 9.13 -62.52
N SER A 9 -0.61 8.96 -61.57
CA SER A 9 0.83 9.31 -61.63
C SER A 9 1.21 10.67 -62.26
N TYR A 10 1.85 11.53 -61.45
CA TYR A 10 2.79 12.58 -61.88
C TYR A 10 3.88 12.80 -60.82
N LEU A 11 5.13 12.94 -61.27
CA LEU A 11 6.34 13.19 -60.47
C LEU A 11 7.24 14.17 -61.23
N HIS A 12 8.01 15.00 -60.49
CA HIS A 12 9.20 15.74 -60.94
C HIS A 12 8.95 16.91 -61.94
N PRO A 13 9.92 17.86 -62.13
CA PRO A 13 11.34 17.80 -61.77
C PRO A 13 11.97 19.00 -61.02
N PHE A 14 13.26 18.81 -60.75
CA PHE A 14 14.25 19.72 -60.17
C PHE A 14 14.39 21.07 -60.89
N LEU A 15 14.89 22.07 -60.15
CA LEU A 15 15.74 23.13 -60.70
C LEU A 15 16.87 23.47 -59.70
N THR A 16 18.06 23.69 -60.24
CA THR A 16 19.34 23.84 -59.52
C THR A 16 19.86 25.27 -59.57
N CYS A 17 20.53 25.77 -58.51
CA CYS A 17 21.71 26.63 -58.71
C CYS A 17 22.67 26.61 -57.49
N ARG A 18 23.91 27.09 -57.71
CA ARG A 18 25.12 26.89 -56.89
C ARG A 18 25.43 28.05 -55.92
N PRO A 19 26.37 27.88 -54.97
CA PRO A 19 26.69 28.85 -53.92
C PRO A 19 27.72 29.91 -54.33
N SER A 20 27.88 30.94 -53.49
CA SER A 20 29.02 31.88 -53.48
C SER A 20 29.70 31.87 -52.10
N ALA A 21 31.01 32.12 -52.06
CA ALA A 21 31.85 31.98 -50.86
C ALA A 21 32.70 33.24 -50.60
N SER A 22 32.82 33.63 -49.33
CA SER A 22 33.77 34.59 -48.70
C SER A 22 33.25 34.93 -47.29
N SER A 23 34.03 35.29 -46.27
CA SER A 23 35.50 35.42 -46.10
C SER A 23 35.90 35.07 -44.65
N LEU A 24 37.21 34.92 -44.42
CA LEU A 24 37.85 34.60 -43.12
C LEU A 24 37.93 35.81 -42.17
N ALA A 25 37.90 35.56 -40.85
CA ALA A 25 38.59 36.36 -39.81
C ALA A 25 38.81 35.51 -38.55
N SER A 26 39.85 35.83 -37.75
CA SER A 26 40.48 34.90 -36.78
C SER A 26 40.59 35.47 -35.35
N ILE A 27 40.40 34.61 -34.33
CA ILE A 27 41.32 34.29 -33.18
C ILE A 27 41.88 35.47 -32.31
N PRO A 28 42.08 35.36 -30.96
CA PRO A 28 41.42 34.65 -29.84
C PRO A 28 41.23 35.57 -28.57
N ILE A 29 40.99 35.02 -27.36
CA ILE A 29 41.84 35.19 -26.11
C ILE A 29 41.09 34.82 -24.79
N ALA A 30 41.86 34.14 -23.92
CA ALA A 30 41.77 33.99 -22.45
C ALA A 30 40.59 33.29 -21.73
N SER A 31 41.00 32.34 -20.90
CA SER A 31 40.31 31.80 -19.73
C SER A 31 40.18 32.81 -18.59
N HIS A 32 39.29 32.52 -17.63
CA HIS A 32 39.65 32.44 -16.20
C HIS A 32 38.74 31.45 -15.47
N ALA A 33 39.25 30.85 -14.39
CA ALA A 33 38.63 29.72 -13.71
C ALA A 33 37.72 30.15 -12.53
N ALA A 34 36.67 29.39 -12.27
CA ALA A 34 36.04 29.28 -10.95
C ALA A 34 35.28 27.94 -10.83
N SER A 35 36.01 26.85 -10.56
CA SER A 35 35.37 25.60 -10.13
C SER A 35 35.00 25.73 -8.65
N ALA A 36 33.73 26.03 -8.38
CA ALA A 36 33.16 25.98 -7.04
C ALA A 36 32.53 24.60 -6.83
N SER A 37 33.38 23.63 -6.45
CA SER A 37 32.90 22.33 -5.96
C SER A 37 32.21 22.53 -4.60
N ALA A 38 30.91 22.83 -4.64
CA ALA A 38 30.06 22.75 -3.45
C ALA A 38 29.95 21.27 -3.06
N ALA A 39 30.84 20.85 -2.16
CA ALA A 39 30.91 19.49 -1.67
C ALA A 39 29.51 19.04 -1.23
N MET A 40 29.02 17.98 -1.84
CA MET A 40 27.72 17.41 -1.51
C MET A 40 27.78 16.94 -0.06
N MET A 41 27.11 17.68 0.83
CA MET A 41 26.70 17.14 2.12
C MET A 41 25.66 16.07 1.80
N SER A 42 26.14 14.86 1.54
CA SER A 42 25.32 13.66 1.46
C SER A 42 24.81 13.40 2.87
N THR A 43 23.71 14.06 3.21
CA THR A 43 22.85 13.61 4.30
C THR A 43 22.40 12.22 3.90
N THR A 44 23.03 11.20 4.47
CA THR A 44 22.63 9.81 4.33
C THR A 44 21.26 9.67 4.97
N ALA A 45 20.21 9.93 4.18
CA ALA A 45 18.85 9.66 4.59
C ALA A 45 18.76 8.17 4.93
N SER A 46 18.41 7.85 6.17
CA SER A 46 18.20 6.48 6.61
C SER A 46 17.23 5.78 5.64
N PRO A 47 17.46 4.51 5.26
CA PRO A 47 16.62 3.84 4.27
C PRO A 47 15.16 3.80 4.74
N THR A 48 14.28 4.50 4.02
CA THR A 48 12.84 4.52 4.30
C THR A 48 12.15 3.38 3.57
N SER A 49 11.77 2.35 4.32
CA SER A 49 10.93 1.25 3.81
C SER A 49 9.48 1.74 3.62
N GLU A 50 8.78 1.24 2.61
CA GLU A 50 7.39 1.61 2.35
C GLU A 50 6.50 0.37 2.13
N TYR A 51 5.32 0.39 2.73
CA TYR A 51 4.28 -0.61 2.49
C TYR A 51 3.12 0.03 1.72
N LEU A 52 2.73 -0.54 0.58
CA LEU A 52 1.65 0.00 -0.24
C LEU A 52 0.35 -0.78 -0.06
N VAL A 53 -0.74 -0.09 0.28
CA VAL A 53 -2.09 -0.67 0.31
C VAL A 53 -2.93 0.01 -0.77
N VAL A 54 -3.26 -0.72 -1.83
CA VAL A 54 -3.86 -0.17 -3.05
C VAL A 54 -5.32 -0.58 -3.20
N GLY A 55 -6.22 0.40 -3.31
CA GLY A 55 -7.65 0.18 -3.46
C GLY A 55 -8.08 0.24 -4.92
N LEU A 56 -8.61 -0.87 -5.43
CA LEU A 56 -9.16 -0.93 -6.79
C LEU A 56 -10.56 -0.32 -6.85
N GLY A 57 -10.82 0.31 -8.00
CA GLY A 57 -12.05 1.03 -8.30
C GLY A 57 -11.92 1.77 -9.63
N ASN A 58 -13.07 2.12 -10.21
CA ASN A 58 -13.15 3.00 -11.37
C ASN A 58 -13.15 4.47 -10.92
N HIS A 59 -12.39 5.32 -11.61
CA HIS A 59 -12.39 6.76 -11.39
C HIS A 59 -13.65 7.44 -11.97
N GLY A 60 -14.12 8.49 -11.28
CA GLY A 60 -15.21 9.35 -11.73
C GLY A 60 -16.46 9.26 -10.83
N SER A 61 -17.23 10.35 -10.77
CA SER A 61 -18.39 10.48 -9.88
C SER A 61 -19.47 9.38 -10.03
N PRO A 62 -19.75 8.78 -11.21
CA PRO A 62 -20.72 7.68 -11.32
C PRO A 62 -20.34 6.49 -10.44
N TYR A 63 -19.05 6.13 -10.43
CA TYR A 63 -18.52 4.88 -9.88
C TYR A 63 -18.19 4.92 -8.38
N THR A 64 -18.11 6.11 -7.78
CA THR A 64 -17.69 6.32 -6.38
C THR A 64 -18.30 5.36 -5.34
N LYS A 65 -19.56 4.93 -5.53
CA LYS A 65 -20.31 4.06 -4.60
C LYS A 65 -20.71 2.71 -5.19
N THR A 66 -20.00 2.23 -6.22
CA THR A 66 -20.30 0.96 -6.90
C THR A 66 -19.57 -0.22 -6.27
N ARG A 67 -20.04 -1.44 -6.56
CA ARG A 67 -19.45 -2.66 -5.99
C ARG A 67 -17.98 -2.83 -6.38
N HIS A 68 -17.61 -2.50 -7.63
CA HIS A 68 -16.22 -2.48 -8.10
C HIS A 68 -15.32 -1.45 -7.41
N ASN A 69 -15.89 -0.46 -6.70
CA ASN A 69 -15.15 0.56 -5.96
C ASN A 69 -15.00 0.22 -4.46
N VAL A 70 -15.41 -0.97 -4.01
CA VAL A 70 -15.33 -1.35 -2.59
C VAL A 70 -13.90 -1.28 -2.02
N GLY A 71 -12.88 -1.57 -2.83
CA GLY A 71 -11.48 -1.42 -2.42
C GLY A 71 -11.10 0.03 -2.10
N GLN A 72 -11.60 1.00 -2.87
CA GLN A 72 -11.42 2.43 -2.61
C GLN A 72 -12.27 2.94 -1.45
N LEU A 73 -13.49 2.40 -1.27
CA LEU A 73 -14.36 2.72 -0.13
C LEU A 73 -13.75 2.26 1.21
N VAL A 74 -13.14 1.07 1.23
CA VAL A 74 -12.39 0.58 2.39
C VAL A 74 -11.17 1.47 2.65
N LEU A 75 -10.38 1.80 1.63
CA LEU A 75 -9.24 2.72 1.79
C LEU A 75 -9.65 4.11 2.32
N GLU A 76 -10.81 4.63 1.93
CA GLU A 76 -11.33 5.90 2.45
C GLU A 76 -11.56 5.82 3.97
N HIS A 77 -12.16 4.74 4.45
CA HIS A 77 -12.35 4.51 5.89
C HIS A 77 -11.01 4.32 6.64
N LEU A 78 -10.02 3.65 6.02
CA LEU A 78 -8.69 3.50 6.60
C LEU A 78 -7.98 4.87 6.74
N ALA A 79 -8.05 5.72 5.72
CA ALA A 79 -7.52 7.08 5.77
C ALA A 79 -8.25 7.98 6.79
N GLU A 80 -9.59 7.86 6.90
CA GLU A 80 -10.38 8.49 7.96
C GLU A 80 -9.89 8.06 9.36
N ARG A 81 -9.71 6.75 9.59
CA ARG A 81 -9.30 6.19 10.90
C ARG A 81 -7.87 6.61 11.28
N LEU A 82 -6.96 6.64 10.31
CA LEU A 82 -5.58 7.12 10.45
C LEU A 82 -5.49 8.65 10.49
N ASN A 83 -6.60 9.38 10.35
CA ASN A 83 -6.64 10.85 10.27
C ASN A 83 -5.62 11.41 9.25
N THR A 84 -5.44 10.74 8.11
CA THR A 84 -4.39 11.04 7.13
C THR A 84 -5.03 11.62 5.85
N PRO A 85 -4.66 12.85 5.44
CA PRO A 85 -5.27 13.50 4.28
C PRO A 85 -4.77 12.89 2.95
N TRP A 86 -5.63 12.91 1.94
CA TRP A 86 -5.29 12.51 0.57
C TRP A 86 -4.52 13.61 -0.17
N VAL A 87 -3.33 13.25 -0.67
CA VAL A 87 -2.51 14.05 -1.58
C VAL A 87 -2.75 13.56 -3.01
N LYS A 88 -3.03 14.49 -3.93
CA LYS A 88 -3.20 14.18 -5.36
C LYS A 88 -1.85 13.96 -6.03
N CYS A 89 -1.67 12.81 -6.67
CA CYS A 89 -0.52 12.49 -7.50
C CYS A 89 -0.94 12.35 -8.98
N ARG A 90 0.00 12.07 -9.88
CA ARG A 90 -0.28 11.96 -11.32
C ARG A 90 -1.04 10.66 -11.64
N GLY A 91 -2.36 10.65 -11.51
CA GLY A 91 -3.21 9.51 -11.87
C GLY A 91 -3.46 8.51 -10.73
N TYR A 92 -3.22 8.92 -9.50
CA TYR A 92 -3.67 8.28 -8.27
C TYR A 92 -3.69 9.35 -7.15
N ASP A 93 -4.45 9.13 -6.08
CA ASP A 93 -4.25 9.85 -4.81
C ASP A 93 -3.51 8.93 -3.83
N GLN A 94 -2.74 9.51 -2.91
CA GLN A 94 -2.09 8.77 -1.82
C GLN A 94 -2.34 9.41 -0.46
N ALA A 95 -2.32 8.61 0.59
CA ALA A 95 -2.30 9.06 1.98
C ALA A 95 -1.19 8.27 2.70
N THR A 96 -0.24 8.96 3.34
CA THR A 96 0.97 8.35 3.91
C THR A 96 1.06 8.61 5.41
N VAL A 97 1.37 7.57 6.18
CA VAL A 97 1.52 7.60 7.64
C VAL A 97 2.71 6.75 8.06
N SER A 98 3.44 7.12 9.12
CA SER A 98 4.54 6.29 9.63
C SER A 98 4.02 5.03 10.33
N LEU A 99 4.82 3.95 10.30
CA LEU A 99 4.46 2.69 10.96
C LEU A 99 4.22 2.89 12.46
N ALA A 100 5.02 3.72 13.13
CA ALA A 100 4.81 4.10 14.53
C ALA A 100 3.39 4.67 14.81
N ALA A 101 2.85 5.49 13.90
CA ALA A 101 1.50 6.02 14.04
C ALA A 101 0.41 4.98 13.73
N VAL A 102 0.67 4.00 12.84
CA VAL A 102 -0.20 2.84 12.62
C VAL A 102 -0.25 1.96 13.88
N MET A 103 0.91 1.64 14.48
CA MET A 103 1.00 0.86 15.72
C MET A 103 0.23 1.52 16.87
N HIS A 104 0.39 2.83 17.05
CA HIS A 104 -0.39 3.59 18.04
C HIS A 104 -1.91 3.59 17.77
N ALA A 105 -2.35 3.49 16.51
CA ALA A 105 -3.77 3.31 16.18
C ALA A 105 -4.26 1.89 16.55
N ILE A 106 -3.46 0.86 16.31
CA ILE A 106 -3.72 -0.53 16.72
C ILE A 106 -3.84 -0.64 18.24
N ASP A 107 -2.91 -0.04 18.99
CA ASP A 107 -2.94 -0.04 20.46
C ASP A 107 -4.17 0.66 21.01
N LYS A 108 -4.55 1.81 20.43
CA LYS A 108 -5.81 2.49 20.77
C LYS A 108 -7.01 1.58 20.56
N ASP A 109 -7.08 0.85 19.46
CA ASP A 109 -8.20 -0.05 19.19
C ASP A 109 -8.28 -1.20 20.21
N LYS A 110 -7.13 -1.75 20.64
CA LYS A 110 -7.06 -2.75 21.72
C LYS A 110 -7.55 -2.17 23.05
N VAL A 111 -7.15 -0.95 23.40
CA VAL A 111 -7.65 -0.27 24.61
C VAL A 111 -9.17 -0.05 24.54
N HIS A 112 -9.71 0.36 23.39
CA HIS A 112 -11.16 0.55 23.22
C HIS A 112 -11.96 -0.77 23.15
N SER A 113 -11.31 -1.88 22.76
CA SER A 113 -11.90 -3.23 22.78
C SER A 113 -11.94 -3.83 24.19
N TRP A 114 -10.88 -3.62 24.99
CA TRP A 114 -10.78 -4.16 26.36
C TRP A 114 -11.41 -3.27 27.44
N MET A 115 -11.54 -1.95 27.19
CA MET A 115 -12.35 -1.10 28.06
C MET A 115 -13.83 -1.50 27.96
N PRO A 116 -14.50 -1.81 29.09
CA PRO A 116 -15.94 -2.00 29.06
C PRO A 116 -16.59 -0.71 28.56
N LYS A 117 -17.39 -0.82 27.48
CA LYS A 117 -18.16 0.30 26.91
C LYS A 117 -18.86 1.03 28.06
N ARG A 118 -18.47 2.28 28.34
CA ARG A 118 -19.00 3.01 29.50
C ARG A 118 -20.53 2.94 29.47
N PRO A 119 -21.21 2.38 30.49
CA PRO A 119 -22.64 2.49 30.58
C PRO A 119 -22.97 3.99 30.58
N LYS A 120 -23.93 4.41 29.74
CA LYS A 120 -24.33 5.81 29.60
C LYS A 120 -24.73 6.32 30.98
N GLN A 121 -23.90 7.14 31.61
CA GLN A 121 -24.13 7.52 33.01
C GLN A 121 -25.38 8.40 33.10
N PRO A 122 -26.37 8.05 33.96
CA PRO A 122 -27.41 8.99 34.32
C PRO A 122 -26.78 10.17 35.06
N LYS A 123 -27.20 11.40 34.72
CA LYS A 123 -26.64 12.62 35.29
C LYS A 123 -27.09 12.80 36.75
N THR A 124 -26.25 12.40 37.71
CA THR A 124 -26.40 12.78 39.12
C THR A 124 -25.05 13.16 39.74
N SER A 125 -25.04 14.25 40.49
CA SER A 125 -23.84 14.89 41.06
C SER A 125 -23.20 14.09 42.22
N PRO A 126 -21.88 14.22 42.47
CA PRO A 126 -21.19 13.40 43.46
C PRO A 126 -21.45 13.88 44.91
N LYS A 127 -21.58 12.93 45.83
CA LYS A 127 -21.39 13.13 47.28
C LYS A 127 -20.44 12.08 47.86
N ALA A 128 -19.76 12.48 48.93
CA ALA A 128 -18.53 11.86 49.41
C ALA A 128 -18.71 10.59 50.26
N ALA A 129 -17.75 9.67 50.16
CA ALA A 129 -17.07 8.96 51.26
C ALA A 129 -15.98 8.03 50.66
N SER A 130 -14.87 7.61 51.28
CA SER A 130 -14.03 8.01 52.43
C SER A 130 -13.37 6.73 52.99
N LYS A 131 -12.05 6.78 53.22
CA LYS A 131 -11.22 5.95 54.15
C LYS A 131 -10.81 4.48 53.82
N ARG A 132 -9.46 4.29 53.94
CA ARG A 132 -8.70 3.13 54.52
C ARG A 132 -8.81 1.78 53.78
N ALA A 133 -7.83 0.86 53.81
CA ALA A 133 -6.41 0.80 54.23
C ALA A 133 -5.74 -0.37 53.43
N LYS A 134 -4.54 -0.93 53.67
CA LYS A 134 -3.49 -0.81 54.71
C LYS A 134 -2.13 -1.29 54.10
N ALA A 135 -0.99 -0.94 54.70
CA ALA A 135 0.32 -1.47 54.30
C ALA A 135 0.67 -2.82 54.96
N VAL A 136 1.48 -3.65 54.28
CA VAL A 136 2.39 -4.64 54.88
C VAL A 136 3.66 -4.73 54.02
N SER A 137 4.84 -4.53 54.63
CA SER A 137 6.15 -4.88 54.06
C SER A 137 6.64 -6.20 54.66
N ARG A 138 7.53 -6.92 53.94
CA ARG A 138 8.70 -7.61 54.52
C ARG A 138 9.71 -8.01 53.43
N ASN A 139 10.98 -8.07 53.83
CA ASN A 139 12.16 -8.33 53.00
C ASN A 139 12.75 -9.73 53.27
N LEU A 140 13.90 -9.98 52.63
CA LEU A 140 14.85 -11.10 52.69
C LEU A 140 14.51 -12.29 51.77
N ALA A 141 15.47 -13.02 51.18
CA ALA A 141 16.89 -12.80 50.84
C ALA A 141 17.44 -14.14 50.27
N ASP A 142 18.64 -14.09 49.66
CA ASP A 142 19.63 -15.17 49.50
C ASP A 142 19.73 -15.98 48.18
N GLY A 143 20.97 -16.02 47.66
CA GLY A 143 21.61 -17.26 47.20
C GLY A 143 21.57 -17.62 45.70
N CYS A 144 22.67 -17.35 44.97
CA CYS A 144 23.01 -18.09 43.74
C CYS A 144 23.58 -19.48 44.07
N PRO A 145 23.73 -20.38 43.08
CA PRO A 145 25.03 -20.42 42.38
C PRO A 145 24.95 -20.54 40.85
N VAL A 146 26.08 -20.21 40.23
CA VAL A 146 26.39 -20.31 38.81
C VAL A 146 26.54 -21.77 38.34
N ASP A 147 26.24 -22.01 37.06
CA ASP A 147 26.73 -23.18 36.33
C ASP A 147 27.24 -22.80 34.93
N SER A 148 28.12 -23.63 34.35
CA SER A 148 29.10 -23.21 33.34
C SER A 148 28.64 -23.32 31.87
N PRO A 149 29.21 -22.55 30.92
CA PRO A 149 28.79 -22.57 29.52
C PRO A 149 29.37 -23.75 28.70
N PRO A 150 28.66 -24.23 27.66
CA PRO A 150 29.19 -25.19 26.69
C PRO A 150 30.21 -24.55 25.72
N PRO A 151 31.04 -25.36 25.04
CA PRO A 151 32.22 -24.89 24.31
C PRO A 151 31.93 -24.24 22.96
N ALA A 152 32.87 -23.43 22.48
CA ALA A 152 32.83 -22.81 21.17
C ALA A 152 33.09 -23.82 20.04
N GLU A 153 32.16 -23.93 19.09
CA GLU A 153 32.44 -24.46 17.76
C GLU A 153 32.68 -23.30 16.79
N SER A 154 33.86 -23.30 16.17
CA SER A 154 34.22 -22.36 15.11
C SER A 154 33.58 -22.78 13.79
N ALA A 155 32.65 -21.96 13.30
CA ALA A 155 32.21 -22.01 11.92
C ALA A 155 32.38 -20.61 11.32
N ASP A 156 33.41 -20.42 10.50
CA ASP A 156 33.58 -19.24 9.65
C ASP A 156 32.53 -19.27 8.52
N ALA A 157 31.27 -19.05 8.89
CA ALA A 157 30.30 -18.49 7.97
C ALA A 157 30.53 -16.97 7.94
N GLU A 158 30.59 -16.39 6.74
CA GLU A 158 30.38 -14.96 6.54
C GLU A 158 28.92 -14.66 6.91
N GLU A 159 28.64 -14.53 8.21
CA GLU A 159 27.34 -14.21 8.75
C GLU A 159 27.01 -12.77 8.33
N GLU A 160 26.08 -12.61 7.39
CA GLU A 160 25.62 -11.28 6.98
C GLU A 160 25.24 -10.50 8.25
N PRO A 161 25.75 -9.27 8.43
CA PRO A 161 25.66 -8.56 9.71
C PRO A 161 24.19 -8.48 10.14
N PRO A 162 23.87 -8.79 11.41
CA PRO A 162 22.49 -8.92 11.85
C PRO A 162 21.71 -7.66 11.52
N VAL A 163 20.73 -7.81 10.62
CA VAL A 163 19.94 -6.70 10.08
C VAL A 163 19.30 -5.97 11.26
N GLN A 164 19.83 -4.79 11.57
CA GLN A 164 19.32 -4.00 12.69
C GLN A 164 17.87 -3.60 12.37
N PRO A 165 16.91 -3.85 13.29
CA PRO A 165 15.51 -3.51 13.05
C PRO A 165 15.35 -2.06 12.63
N LEU A 166 14.65 -1.83 11.52
CA LEU A 166 14.39 -0.48 11.05
C LEU A 166 13.49 0.27 12.05
N ASP A 167 13.79 1.55 12.26
CA ASP A 167 12.98 2.44 13.09
C ASP A 167 11.53 2.51 12.54
N PRO A 168 10.48 2.21 13.33
CA PRO A 168 9.09 2.37 12.89
C PRO A 168 8.71 3.81 12.47
N HIS A 169 9.54 4.82 12.75
CA HIS A 169 9.39 6.16 12.19
C HIS A 169 9.98 6.33 10.77
N SER A 170 10.94 5.48 10.35
CA SER A 170 11.47 5.49 8.98
C SER A 170 10.61 4.69 7.99
N ILE A 171 9.82 3.74 8.50
CA ILE A 171 8.90 2.91 7.72
C ILE A 171 7.56 3.63 7.53
N HIS A 172 7.02 3.64 6.31
CA HIS A 172 5.78 4.33 5.98
C HIS A 172 4.72 3.42 5.33
N LEU A 173 3.49 3.46 5.85
CA LEU A 173 2.31 2.89 5.21
C LEU A 173 1.72 3.93 4.25
N ARG A 174 1.67 3.59 2.95
CA ARG A 174 1.11 4.42 1.88
C ARG A 174 -0.18 3.78 1.35
N LEU A 175 -1.32 4.41 1.65
CA LEU A 175 -2.61 4.08 1.05
C LEU A 175 -2.69 4.70 -0.35
N VAL A 176 -3.13 3.95 -1.37
CA VAL A 176 -3.13 4.39 -2.78
C VAL A 176 -4.49 4.16 -3.44
N ARG A 177 -5.10 5.24 -3.91
CA ARG A 177 -6.38 5.26 -4.64
C ARG A 177 -6.12 5.54 -6.12
N LEU A 178 -6.17 4.50 -6.96
CA LEU A 178 -5.86 4.64 -8.39
C LEU A 178 -6.91 5.46 -9.14
N HIS A 179 -6.48 6.41 -9.98
CA HIS A 179 -7.36 7.11 -10.93
C HIS A 179 -7.28 6.42 -12.29
N SER A 180 -7.96 5.27 -12.41
CA SER A 180 -8.03 4.50 -13.64
C SER A 180 -9.42 3.93 -13.90
N PHE A 181 -9.60 3.34 -15.08
CA PHE A 181 -10.64 2.32 -15.29
C PHE A 181 -10.10 0.95 -14.89
N MET A 182 -10.99 0.04 -14.51
CA MET A 182 -10.62 -1.23 -13.92
C MET A 182 -9.72 -2.09 -14.85
N ASN A 183 -9.96 -2.09 -16.16
CA ASN A 183 -9.10 -2.76 -17.15
C ASN A 183 -7.71 -2.10 -17.33
N LEU A 184 -7.54 -0.85 -16.91
CA LEU A 184 -6.30 -0.06 -17.00
C LEU A 184 -5.68 0.20 -15.62
N ALA A 185 -6.06 -0.54 -14.57
CA ALA A 185 -5.55 -0.37 -13.23
C ALA A 185 -4.02 -0.55 -13.15
N GLY A 186 -3.47 -1.47 -13.93
CA GLY A 186 -2.05 -1.81 -13.96
C GLY A 186 -1.13 -0.63 -14.28
N ASP A 187 -1.51 0.24 -15.22
CA ASP A 187 -0.65 1.38 -15.59
C ASP A 187 -0.52 2.42 -14.48
N LYS A 188 -1.60 2.67 -13.73
CA LYS A 188 -1.57 3.55 -12.56
C LYS A 188 -0.91 2.90 -11.35
N PHE A 189 -1.10 1.58 -11.19
CA PHE A 189 -0.42 0.78 -10.18
C PHE A 189 1.10 0.80 -10.37
N ARG A 190 1.59 0.61 -11.61
CA ARG A 190 3.02 0.73 -11.94
C ARG A 190 3.57 2.12 -11.63
N LEU A 191 2.78 3.17 -11.88
CA LEU A 191 3.17 4.54 -11.60
C LEU A 191 3.29 4.79 -10.08
N ALA A 192 2.31 4.36 -9.28
CA ALA A 192 2.36 4.45 -7.82
C ALA A 192 3.54 3.65 -7.22
N LEU A 193 3.85 2.46 -7.78
CA LEU A 193 5.04 1.70 -7.37
C LEU A 193 6.34 2.42 -7.70
N ARG A 194 6.48 2.95 -8.93
CA ARG A 194 7.68 3.67 -9.36
C ARG A 194 7.93 4.93 -8.54
N ASP A 195 6.86 5.55 -8.03
CA ASP A 195 6.92 6.74 -7.18
C ASP A 195 7.02 6.35 -5.67
N SER A 196 7.32 5.08 -5.35
CA SER A 196 7.56 4.52 -3.99
C SER A 196 8.94 3.87 -3.88
N SER A 197 9.44 3.64 -2.66
CA SER A 197 10.73 2.94 -2.44
C SER A 197 10.70 1.43 -2.75
N ILE A 198 9.52 0.86 -3.01
CA ILE A 198 9.33 -0.57 -3.35
C ILE A 198 9.83 -0.92 -4.76
N ALA A 199 9.78 0.04 -5.70
CA ALA A 199 10.24 -0.23 -7.05
C ALA A 199 11.77 -0.46 -7.05
N PRO A 200 12.26 -1.52 -7.71
CA PRO A 200 13.69 -1.77 -7.78
C PRO A 200 14.40 -0.58 -8.44
N THR A 201 15.40 -0.05 -7.75
CA THR A 201 16.24 1.03 -8.27
C THR A 201 17.19 0.50 -9.35
N GLY A 202 17.39 1.26 -10.43
CA GLY A 202 18.29 0.90 -11.52
C GLY A 202 17.67 0.05 -12.64
N PHE A 203 18.45 -0.89 -13.20
CA PHE A 203 18.11 -1.60 -14.44
C PHE A 203 17.20 -2.85 -14.24
N SER A 204 16.92 -3.25 -13.00
CA SER A 204 16.06 -4.41 -12.74
C SER A 204 14.60 -4.10 -13.11
N LYS A 205 14.00 -4.96 -13.93
CA LYS A 205 12.62 -4.81 -14.45
C LYS A 205 11.58 -5.61 -13.68
N SER A 206 11.98 -6.32 -12.62
CA SER A 206 11.12 -7.21 -11.82
C SER A 206 11.10 -6.77 -10.36
N LEU A 207 9.91 -6.73 -9.78
CA LEU A 207 9.72 -6.56 -8.33
C LEU A 207 10.42 -7.68 -7.54
N PRO A 208 10.75 -7.44 -6.24
CA PRO A 208 11.10 -8.52 -5.33
C PRO A 208 10.00 -9.59 -5.27
N ASP A 209 10.34 -10.82 -4.85
CA ASP A 209 9.42 -11.96 -4.94
C ASP A 209 8.16 -11.84 -4.06
N ARG A 210 8.28 -11.10 -2.96
CA ARG A 210 7.17 -10.66 -2.10
C ARG A 210 7.26 -9.14 -1.89
N PRO A 211 6.77 -8.31 -2.82
CA PRO A 211 6.75 -6.88 -2.61
C PRO A 211 5.79 -6.56 -1.45
N PRO A 212 6.10 -5.59 -0.56
CA PRO A 212 5.20 -5.18 0.53
C PRO A 212 4.02 -4.36 -0.01
N VAL A 213 3.17 -5.04 -0.80
CA VAL A 213 2.06 -4.46 -1.53
C VAL A 213 0.81 -5.32 -1.38
N LEU A 214 -0.24 -4.74 -0.80
CA LEU A 214 -1.54 -5.36 -0.64
C LEU A 214 -2.58 -4.70 -1.56
N VAL A 215 -3.31 -5.49 -2.33
CA VAL A 215 -4.37 -4.98 -3.23
C VAL A 215 -5.76 -5.31 -2.71
N LEU A 216 -6.55 -4.29 -2.40
CA LEU A 216 -7.94 -4.39 -1.96
C LEU A 216 -8.86 -4.35 -3.18
N HIS A 217 -9.68 -5.39 -3.35
CA HIS A 217 -10.59 -5.51 -4.50
C HIS A 217 -11.85 -6.31 -4.19
N ASP A 218 -12.89 -6.17 -5.03
CA ASP A 218 -14.14 -6.92 -4.88
C ASP A 218 -14.02 -8.39 -5.33
N HIS A 219 -14.88 -9.24 -4.75
CA HIS A 219 -14.96 -10.66 -5.04
C HIS A 219 -16.39 -11.12 -5.21
N LEU A 220 -16.73 -11.62 -6.40
CA LEU A 220 -18.08 -12.07 -6.74
C LEU A 220 -18.49 -13.34 -5.97
N ASP A 221 -17.60 -14.32 -5.86
CA ASP A 221 -17.95 -15.64 -5.29
C ASP A 221 -17.99 -15.66 -3.74
N LYS A 222 -18.08 -14.49 -3.10
CA LYS A 222 -18.17 -14.35 -1.64
C LYS A 222 -19.26 -13.33 -1.30
N PRO A 223 -20.16 -13.61 -0.35
CA PRO A 223 -21.23 -12.69 0.01
C PRO A 223 -20.69 -11.42 0.67
N LEU A 224 -21.49 -10.35 0.64
CA LEU A 224 -21.13 -9.07 1.25
C LEU A 224 -20.89 -9.23 2.75
N GLY A 225 -19.71 -8.82 3.21
CA GLY A 225 -19.27 -9.02 4.60
C GLY A 225 -18.13 -10.02 4.75
N THR A 226 -17.92 -10.92 3.80
CA THR A 226 -16.80 -11.87 3.83
C THR A 226 -15.51 -11.22 3.33
N LEU A 227 -14.44 -11.28 4.12
CA LEU A 227 -13.10 -10.89 3.68
C LEU A 227 -12.16 -12.10 3.65
N SER A 228 -11.10 -12.04 2.85
CA SER A 228 -10.04 -13.06 2.88
C SER A 228 -8.76 -12.59 2.20
N PHE A 229 -7.62 -13.05 2.70
CA PHE A 229 -6.35 -12.92 2.00
C PHE A 229 -6.20 -13.92 0.85
N LYS A 230 -5.47 -13.51 -0.18
CA LYS A 230 -4.94 -14.36 -1.24
C LYS A 230 -3.53 -13.92 -1.61
N ALA A 231 -2.52 -14.72 -1.27
CA ALA A 231 -1.11 -14.38 -1.49
C ALA A 231 -0.72 -14.39 -2.98
N SER A 232 -1.31 -15.29 -3.78
CA SER A 232 -0.99 -15.42 -5.21
C SER A 232 -2.09 -16.12 -6.03
N GLY A 233 -1.87 -16.23 -7.34
CA GLY A 233 -2.70 -16.99 -8.28
C GLY A 233 -3.69 -16.14 -9.06
N SER A 234 -4.47 -16.76 -9.94
CA SER A 234 -5.13 -16.07 -11.05
C SER A 234 -6.08 -14.92 -10.68
N ALA A 235 -6.35 -14.06 -11.68
CA ALA A 235 -7.19 -12.88 -11.55
C ALA A 235 -8.69 -13.16 -11.26
N GLY A 236 -9.16 -14.42 -11.33
CA GLY A 236 -10.56 -14.77 -11.03
C GLY A 236 -11.61 -14.06 -11.90
N GLY A 237 -11.23 -13.63 -13.11
CA GLY A 237 -12.07 -12.82 -13.99
C GLY A 237 -12.06 -11.31 -13.69
N HIS A 238 -11.49 -10.86 -12.56
CA HIS A 238 -11.46 -9.46 -12.17
C HIS A 238 -10.47 -8.64 -13.03
N ASN A 239 -10.98 -7.64 -13.75
CA ASN A 239 -10.20 -6.89 -14.75
C ASN A 239 -9.02 -6.08 -14.16
N GLY A 240 -9.16 -5.53 -12.95
CA GLY A 240 -8.08 -4.81 -12.26
C GLY A 240 -6.88 -5.68 -11.92
N ILE A 241 -7.13 -6.79 -11.24
CA ILE A 241 -6.12 -7.81 -10.97
C ILE A 241 -5.49 -8.37 -12.26
N ARG A 242 -6.28 -8.62 -13.32
CA ARG A 242 -5.74 -9.00 -14.64
C ARG A 242 -4.77 -7.94 -15.20
N SER A 243 -5.15 -6.67 -15.11
CA SER A 243 -4.35 -5.52 -15.55
C SER A 243 -3.04 -5.41 -14.76
N ILE A 244 -3.09 -5.62 -13.44
CA ILE A 244 -1.91 -5.65 -12.55
C ILE A 244 -1.01 -6.84 -12.88
N HIS A 245 -1.53 -8.06 -13.05
CA HIS A 245 -0.72 -9.23 -13.39
C HIS A 245 0.01 -9.04 -14.71
N ALA A 246 -0.68 -8.57 -15.76
CA ALA A 246 -0.07 -8.26 -17.05
C ALA A 246 1.01 -7.16 -16.94
N THR A 247 0.80 -6.21 -16.02
CA THR A 247 1.69 -5.08 -15.77
C THR A 247 2.98 -5.48 -15.07
N LEU A 248 2.90 -6.37 -14.08
CA LEU A 248 4.03 -6.86 -13.28
C LEU A 248 4.67 -8.13 -13.85
N LYS A 249 4.01 -8.78 -14.81
CA LYS A 249 4.35 -10.14 -15.31
C LYS A 249 4.39 -11.19 -14.20
N SER A 250 3.56 -11.03 -13.18
CA SER A 250 3.52 -11.90 -12.00
C SER A 250 2.10 -12.00 -11.43
N GLU A 251 1.76 -13.18 -10.89
CA GLU A 251 0.55 -13.39 -10.09
C GLU A 251 0.84 -13.36 -8.57
N ARG A 252 2.09 -13.10 -8.17
CA ARG A 252 2.53 -12.95 -6.76
C ARG A 252 2.28 -11.52 -6.29
N VAL A 253 1.00 -11.20 -6.16
CA VAL A 253 0.52 -9.94 -5.57
C VAL A 253 -0.49 -10.32 -4.50
N GLU A 254 -0.19 -9.96 -3.25
CA GLU A 254 -1.08 -10.21 -2.13
C GLU A 254 -2.35 -9.37 -2.26
N ARG A 255 -3.49 -9.98 -1.96
CA ARG A 255 -4.82 -9.38 -2.14
C ARG A 255 -5.66 -9.55 -0.89
N LEU A 256 -6.33 -8.47 -0.47
CA LEU A 256 -7.45 -8.54 0.46
C LEU A 256 -8.74 -8.49 -0.37
N GLN A 257 -9.39 -9.64 -0.45
CA GLN A 257 -10.61 -9.82 -1.23
C GLN A 257 -11.81 -9.42 -0.37
N VAL A 258 -12.68 -8.56 -0.90
CA VAL A 258 -13.91 -8.13 -0.25
C VAL A 258 -15.10 -8.73 -1.00
N GLY A 259 -15.84 -9.64 -0.36
CA GLY A 259 -17.05 -10.22 -0.92
C GLY A 259 -18.08 -9.14 -1.27
N ILE A 260 -18.66 -9.23 -2.46
CA ILE A 260 -19.75 -8.37 -2.92
C ILE A 260 -21.01 -9.14 -3.33
N GLY A 261 -20.95 -10.47 -3.36
CA GLY A 261 -21.98 -11.34 -3.94
C GLY A 261 -21.87 -11.47 -5.47
N ARG A 262 -22.61 -12.43 -6.03
CA ARG A 262 -22.70 -12.68 -7.48
C ARG A 262 -24.18 -12.56 -7.90
N PRO A 263 -24.50 -11.90 -9.03
CA PRO A 263 -25.87 -11.88 -9.54
C PRO A 263 -26.30 -13.29 -9.98
N THR A 264 -27.60 -13.58 -9.91
CA THR A 264 -28.17 -14.86 -10.32
C THR A 264 -27.87 -15.19 -11.78
N ASP A 265 -27.91 -14.19 -12.66
CA ASP A 265 -27.52 -14.31 -14.06
C ASP A 265 -26.05 -13.91 -14.26
N LYS A 266 -25.27 -14.83 -14.84
CA LYS A 266 -23.86 -14.62 -15.18
C LYS A 266 -23.66 -13.54 -16.26
N ALA A 267 -24.63 -13.31 -17.14
CA ALA A 267 -24.54 -12.27 -18.16
C ALA A 267 -24.54 -10.85 -17.54
N GLN A 268 -25.17 -10.68 -16.38
CA GLN A 268 -25.31 -9.39 -15.68
C GLN A 268 -24.09 -9.01 -14.83
N VAL A 269 -23.05 -9.84 -14.75
CA VAL A 269 -21.87 -9.60 -13.88
C VAL A 269 -21.24 -8.23 -14.13
N SER A 270 -21.06 -7.83 -15.39
CA SER A 270 -20.46 -6.54 -15.76
C SER A 270 -21.29 -5.34 -15.31
N GLU A 271 -22.63 -5.46 -15.31
CA GLU A 271 -23.52 -4.41 -14.82
C GLU A 271 -23.55 -4.41 -13.29
N TYR A 272 -23.69 -5.59 -12.67
CA TYR A 272 -23.77 -5.77 -11.22
C TYR A 272 -22.60 -5.16 -10.45
N VAL A 273 -21.37 -5.28 -10.97
CA VAL A 273 -20.19 -4.66 -10.35
C VAL A 273 -20.18 -3.13 -10.50
N LEU A 274 -20.81 -2.59 -11.54
CA LEU A 274 -20.95 -1.16 -11.80
C LEU A 274 -22.21 -0.54 -11.16
N GLN A 275 -23.13 -1.36 -10.65
CA GLN A 275 -24.25 -0.89 -9.83
C GLN A 275 -23.76 -0.37 -8.47
N ARG A 276 -24.52 0.58 -7.92
CA ARG A 276 -24.29 1.12 -6.58
C ARG A 276 -24.79 0.15 -5.52
N PHE A 277 -24.11 0.12 -4.38
CA PHE A 277 -24.63 -0.55 -3.18
C PHE A 277 -25.97 0.07 -2.77
N ALA A 278 -26.93 -0.76 -2.38
CA ALA A 278 -28.16 -0.31 -1.73
C ALA A 278 -27.83 0.37 -0.38
N PRO A 279 -28.67 1.27 0.16
CA PRO A 279 -28.34 2.02 1.37
C PRO A 279 -27.92 1.15 2.57
N GLY A 280 -28.60 0.03 2.80
CA GLY A 280 -28.24 -0.93 3.85
C GLY A 280 -26.95 -1.73 3.57
N GLU A 281 -26.64 -2.02 2.30
CA GLU A 281 -25.36 -2.61 1.90
C GLU A 281 -24.21 -1.62 2.13
N ALA A 282 -24.38 -0.36 1.71
CA ALA A 282 -23.37 0.70 1.86
C ALA A 282 -23.07 1.00 3.33
N MET A 283 -24.10 1.02 4.19
CA MET A 283 -23.96 1.08 5.64
C MET A 283 -23.20 -0.15 6.18
N GLY A 284 -23.53 -1.36 5.70
CA GLY A 284 -22.79 -2.58 6.02
C GLY A 284 -21.30 -2.56 5.60
N VAL A 285 -20.98 -1.94 4.45
CA VAL A 285 -19.59 -1.71 4.03
C VAL A 285 -18.86 -0.81 5.02
N ARG A 286 -19.47 0.32 5.41
CA ARG A 286 -18.85 1.29 6.35
C ARG A 286 -18.74 0.76 7.78
N GLU A 287 -19.75 0.05 8.27
CA GLU A 287 -19.87 -0.31 9.70
C GLU A 287 -19.38 -1.73 10.03
N ARG A 288 -19.31 -2.64 9.05
CA ARG A 288 -18.88 -4.04 9.27
C ARG A 288 -17.67 -4.44 8.44
N VAL A 289 -17.69 -4.19 7.12
CA VAL A 289 -16.57 -4.57 6.24
C VAL A 289 -15.32 -3.76 6.56
N ALA A 290 -15.43 -2.43 6.65
CA ALA A 290 -14.26 -1.57 6.78
C ALA A 290 -13.52 -1.70 8.13
N PRO A 291 -14.19 -1.89 9.29
CA PRO A 291 -13.50 -2.22 10.55
C PRO A 291 -12.75 -3.56 10.54
N VAL A 292 -13.32 -4.60 9.92
CA VAL A 292 -12.65 -5.90 9.77
C VAL A 292 -11.49 -5.80 8.78
N ALA A 293 -11.68 -5.08 7.67
CA ALA A 293 -10.61 -4.81 6.71
C ALA A 293 -9.44 -4.05 7.33
N TRP A 294 -9.71 -3.11 8.24
CA TRP A 294 -8.68 -2.43 9.02
C TRP A 294 -7.88 -3.43 9.87
N ALA A 295 -8.54 -4.28 10.67
CA ALA A 295 -7.86 -5.28 11.50
C ALA A 295 -6.97 -6.21 10.65
N LEU A 296 -7.48 -6.71 9.52
CA LEU A 296 -6.71 -7.53 8.58
C LEU A 296 -5.53 -6.76 7.96
N VAL A 297 -5.70 -5.48 7.61
CA VAL A 297 -4.58 -4.64 7.13
C VAL A 297 -3.53 -4.42 8.23
N CYS A 298 -3.93 -4.30 9.50
CA CYS A 298 -3.00 -4.24 10.63
C CYS A 298 -2.21 -5.55 10.80
N GLU A 299 -2.88 -6.70 10.78
CA GLU A 299 -2.21 -8.01 10.78
C GLU A 299 -1.24 -8.18 9.60
N TRP A 300 -1.63 -7.70 8.41
CA TRP A 300 -0.76 -7.69 7.24
C TRP A 300 0.48 -6.81 7.44
N VAL A 301 0.31 -5.59 7.95
CA VAL A 301 1.41 -4.67 8.27
C VAL A 301 2.34 -5.25 9.34
N GLU A 302 1.80 -5.79 10.43
CA GLU A 302 2.57 -6.42 11.50
C GLU A 302 3.37 -7.63 10.99
N ARG A 303 2.76 -8.45 10.13
CA ARG A 303 3.44 -9.58 9.50
C ARG A 303 4.58 -9.13 8.59
N VAL A 304 4.32 -8.18 7.69
CA VAL A 304 5.34 -7.68 6.74
C VAL A 304 6.50 -7.04 7.50
N ALA A 305 6.22 -6.19 8.49
CA ALA A 305 7.27 -5.53 9.28
C ALA A 305 8.15 -6.50 10.06
N ARG A 306 7.59 -7.63 10.52
CA ARG A 306 8.34 -8.71 11.15
C ARG A 306 9.17 -9.52 10.14
N GLU A 307 8.57 -9.84 9.00
CA GLU A 307 9.16 -10.74 7.99
C GLU A 307 10.20 -10.07 7.09
N GLN A 308 10.12 -8.75 6.89
CA GLN A 308 10.97 -8.01 5.94
C GLN A 308 11.90 -6.98 6.61
N ASP A 309 11.44 -6.30 7.67
CA ASP A 309 12.13 -5.15 8.26
C ASP A 309 12.66 -5.41 9.70
N GLY A 310 12.48 -6.65 10.20
CA GLY A 310 12.95 -7.09 11.52
C GLY A 310 12.24 -6.44 12.71
N VAL A 311 11.14 -5.70 12.48
CA VAL A 311 10.46 -4.92 13.52
C VAL A 311 9.78 -5.85 14.52
N PRO A 312 10.09 -5.77 15.83
CA PRO A 312 9.44 -6.61 16.83
C PRO A 312 7.96 -6.22 16.97
N VAL A 313 7.08 -7.18 16.66
CA VAL A 313 5.63 -7.00 16.72
C VAL A 313 5.19 -6.82 18.18
N LEU A 314 4.74 -5.61 18.53
CA LEU A 314 4.19 -5.30 19.87
C LEU A 314 2.83 -5.98 20.14
N CYS A 315 2.26 -6.64 19.14
CA CYS A 315 0.85 -6.99 19.10
C CYS A 315 0.62 -8.47 18.77
N LYS A 316 0.30 -9.29 19.78
CA LYS A 316 -0.57 -10.44 19.53
C LYS A 316 -1.96 -9.91 19.20
N VAL A 317 -2.45 -10.11 17.98
CA VAL A 317 -3.87 -10.00 17.68
C VAL A 317 -4.53 -11.26 18.23
N GLY A 318 -5.22 -11.12 19.35
CA GLY A 318 -5.99 -12.20 19.96
C GLY A 318 -7.31 -12.40 19.23
N LEU A 319 -7.24 -12.92 18.00
CA LEU A 319 -8.33 -13.71 17.45
C LEU A 319 -8.09 -15.14 17.94
N SER A 320 -8.99 -15.63 18.79
CA SER A 320 -9.06 -17.04 19.14
C SER A 320 -9.48 -17.83 17.89
N ASP A 321 -8.76 -18.91 17.58
CA ASP A 321 -9.10 -19.86 16.51
C ASP A 321 -10.30 -20.76 16.88
N ASP A 322 -11.36 -20.16 17.46
CA ASP A 322 -12.56 -20.83 17.96
C ASP A 322 -13.81 -20.36 17.18
N GLU A 323 -14.34 -21.30 16.38
CA GLU A 323 -15.65 -21.35 15.66
C GLU A 323 -15.91 -20.39 14.47
#